data_AF-A0A365U9Z5-F1
#
_entry.id   AF-A0A365U9Z5-F1
#
_cell.length_a   1.000
_cell.length_b   1.000
_cell.length_c   1.000
_cell.angle_alpha   90.00
_cell.angle_beta   90.00
_cell.angle_gamma   90.00
#
_symmetry.space_group_name_H-M   'P 1'
#
loop_
_entity.id
_entity.type
_entity.pdbx_description
1 polymer ?
#
loop_
_entity_poly.entity_id
_entity_poly.type
_entity_poly.pdbx_seq_one_letter_code
_entity_poly.pdbx_strand_id
1 'polypeptide(L)'
;MARDRSTSEDFATPLKRLLLAVLVLCLVAIFILWRIDSPRVERFRAQVVDAVMPSFDWAMAPVTATIDLARDFRSYQRIHEQNRELRRELQQMRAWKEAALQLEQENARLRDLNNLALDPQLTHVTGVVLADSGSPFRQSVLINVGAHDGIVDGWATMDGLGLVGRISGVGETVSRVILLTDSSSRIPAIIQPSGQRAMVVGDNSAAPLLDFVENAEAVRPGDRLVSSGDGGVFPPGLLIGQVAEDPQGRLRVRLAADYSRLEFLRVLRHHGTPAVEGPGALILPQDLAEAEEPGDG
;
A
#
# COMPACT_ATOMS: atom_id res chain seq x y z
N MET A 1 58.40 70.60 37.17
CA MET A 1 57.53 71.77 37.45
C MET A 1 56.26 71.62 36.63
N ALA A 2 55.03 71.93 37.05
CA ALA A 2 54.32 72.05 38.32
C ALA A 2 52.86 72.34 37.89
N ARG A 3 51.87 71.84 38.64
CA ARG A 3 50.43 71.88 38.33
C ARG A 3 49.89 73.32 38.29
N ASP A 4 48.79 73.53 37.57
CA ASP A 4 47.63 74.13 38.22
C ASP A 4 46.28 73.63 37.67
N ARG A 5 45.30 73.48 38.55
CA ARG A 5 43.99 72.82 38.36
C ARG A 5 42.94 73.66 39.10
N SER A 6 41.79 73.90 38.45
CA SER A 6 40.50 74.43 38.98
C SER A 6 40.53 75.86 39.56
N THR A 7 39.52 76.72 39.37
CA THR A 7 38.10 76.47 39.66
C THR A 7 37.22 77.52 38.98
N SER A 8 36.13 77.06 38.37
CA SER A 8 35.06 77.83 37.75
C SER A 8 33.88 77.97 38.73
N GLU A 9 33.51 79.18 39.16
CA GLU A 9 32.25 79.50 39.85
C GLU A 9 32.20 81.03 39.97
N ASP A 10 31.28 81.76 39.32
CA ASP A 10 30.25 82.51 40.07
C ASP A 10 29.13 83.13 39.20
N PHE A 11 28.74 82.52 38.07
CA PHE A 11 27.52 82.92 37.33
C PHE A 11 26.29 82.04 37.64
N ALA A 12 26.48 80.96 38.39
CA ALA A 12 25.41 80.00 38.70
C ALA A 12 24.44 80.51 39.78
N THR A 13 24.87 81.39 40.69
CA THR A 13 24.08 81.88 41.83
C THR A 13 22.91 82.80 41.45
N PRO A 14 23.06 83.83 40.57
CA PRO A 14 21.91 84.66 40.16
C PRO A 14 20.95 83.89 39.25
N LEU A 15 21.47 83.03 38.37
CA LEU A 15 20.66 82.21 37.47
C LEU A 15 19.84 81.17 38.25
N LYS A 16 20.44 80.50 39.24
CA LYS A 16 19.72 79.59 40.13
C LYS A 16 18.65 80.32 40.93
N ARG A 17 18.90 81.55 41.42
CA ARG A 17 17.90 82.35 42.14
C ARG A 17 16.75 82.80 41.25
N LEU A 18 17.02 83.17 40.00
CA LEU A 18 15.98 83.53 39.03
C LEU A 18 15.16 82.30 38.63
N LEU A 19 15.82 81.15 38.41
CA LEU A 19 15.14 79.87 38.20
C LEU A 19 14.30 79.45 39.41
N LEU A 20 14.80 79.62 40.63
CA LEU A 20 14.04 79.34 41.86
C LEU A 20 12.87 80.29 42.00
N ALA A 21 13.03 81.58 41.70
CA ALA A 21 11.94 82.55 41.74
C ALA A 21 10.87 82.21 40.69
N VAL A 22 11.26 81.84 39.48
CA VAL A 22 10.32 81.39 38.43
C VAL A 22 9.64 80.06 38.84
N LEU A 23 10.38 79.12 39.43
CA LEU A 23 9.82 77.86 39.93
C LEU A 23 8.79 78.10 41.04
N VAL A 24 9.12 78.95 42.02
CA VAL A 24 8.23 79.32 43.12
C VAL A 24 7.02 80.08 42.58
N LEU A 25 7.20 80.99 41.62
CA LEU A 25 6.10 81.68 40.94
C LEU A 25 5.17 80.69 40.22
N CYS A 26 5.73 79.71 39.51
CA CYS A 26 4.97 78.64 38.87
C CYS A 26 4.21 77.80 39.89
N LEU A 27 4.84 77.42 41.02
CA LEU A 27 4.19 76.66 42.08
C LEU A 27 3.07 77.46 42.77
N VAL A 28 3.27 78.75 43.00
CA VAL A 28 2.23 79.65 43.53
C VAL A 28 1.10 79.84 42.52
N ALA A 29 1.40 79.97 41.23
CA ALA A 29 0.38 80.03 40.18
C ALA A 29 -0.43 78.73 40.11
N ILE A 30 0.22 77.56 40.20
CA ILE A 30 -0.43 76.25 40.28
C ILE A 30 -1.30 76.15 41.53
N PHE A 31 -0.82 76.62 42.68
CA PHE A 31 -1.57 76.62 43.94
C PHE A 31 -2.81 77.53 43.89
N ILE A 32 -2.69 78.71 43.28
CA ILE A 32 -3.81 79.64 43.06
C ILE A 32 -4.82 79.04 42.07
N LEU A 33 -4.34 78.41 40.98
CA LEU A 33 -5.17 77.67 40.03
C LEU A 33 -5.92 76.52 40.70
N TRP A 34 -5.33 75.87 41.71
CA TRP A 34 -5.95 74.76 42.44
C TRP A 34 -6.97 75.22 43.49
N ARG A 35 -6.88 76.47 43.96
CA ARG A 35 -7.79 77.05 44.98
C ARG A 35 -9.02 77.73 44.39
N ILE A 36 -9.09 77.93 43.07
CA ILE A 36 -10.24 78.53 42.40
C ILE A 36 -11.17 77.41 41.91
N ASP A 37 -12.20 77.11 42.69
CA ASP A 37 -13.32 76.25 42.28
C ASP A 37 -14.21 77.00 41.28
N SER A 38 -13.75 77.10 40.03
CA SER A 38 -14.57 77.57 38.91
C SER A 38 -14.76 76.47 37.86
N PRO A 39 -15.99 76.22 37.37
CA PRO A 39 -16.32 75.14 36.43
C PRO A 39 -15.71 75.32 35.02
N ARG A 40 -14.93 76.38 34.78
CA ARG A 40 -14.16 76.61 33.53
C ARG A 40 -12.72 76.12 33.64
N VAL A 41 -12.13 76.17 34.84
CA VAL A 41 -10.77 75.64 35.10
C VAL A 41 -10.77 74.12 35.04
N GLU A 42 -11.85 73.46 35.44
CA GLU A 42 -11.99 72.01 35.29
C GLU A 42 -12.04 71.55 33.82
N ARG A 43 -12.67 72.31 32.93
CA ARG A 43 -12.69 71.99 31.49
C ARG A 43 -11.34 72.20 30.84
N PHE A 44 -10.62 73.24 31.25
CA PHE A 44 -9.25 73.47 30.79
C PHE A 44 -8.28 72.41 31.34
N ARG A 45 -8.46 71.99 32.61
CA ARG A 45 -7.73 70.87 33.21
C ARG A 45 -8.02 69.57 32.46
N ALA A 46 -9.27 69.29 32.12
CA ALA A 46 -9.63 68.10 31.34
C ALA A 46 -9.01 68.12 29.94
N GLN A 47 -9.02 69.26 29.25
CA GLN A 47 -8.40 69.40 27.92
C GLN A 47 -6.87 69.31 27.95
N VAL A 48 -6.23 69.84 28.99
CA VAL A 48 -4.77 69.72 29.18
C VAL A 48 -4.41 68.31 29.62
N VAL A 49 -5.21 67.66 30.46
CA VAL A 49 -5.00 66.25 30.86
C VAL A 49 -5.16 65.31 29.67
N ASP A 50 -6.14 65.53 28.80
CA ASP A 50 -6.32 64.76 27.56
C ASP A 50 -5.22 65.02 26.52
N ALA A 51 -4.62 66.21 26.52
CA ALA A 51 -3.48 66.54 25.64
C ALA A 51 -2.12 66.08 26.19
N VAL A 52 -2.00 65.91 27.51
CA VAL A 52 -0.74 65.60 28.21
C VAL A 52 -0.65 64.14 28.65
N MET A 53 -1.78 63.40 28.79
CA MET A 53 -1.74 61.93 28.84
C MET A 53 -1.47 61.41 27.43
N PRO A 54 -0.26 60.94 27.11
CA PRO A 54 -0.07 60.22 25.87
C PRO A 54 -0.86 58.92 26.01
N SER A 55 -1.51 58.45 24.95
CA SER A 55 -1.97 57.07 24.94
C SER A 55 -0.77 56.17 25.29
N PHE A 56 -0.95 55.22 26.19
CA PHE A 56 0.11 54.33 26.69
C PHE A 56 0.77 53.46 25.59
N ASP A 57 0.37 53.66 24.32
CA ASP A 57 0.80 52.91 23.15
C ASP A 57 2.29 53.13 22.80
N TRP A 58 2.83 54.33 22.98
CA TRP A 58 4.24 54.62 22.65
C TRP A 58 5.23 53.96 23.63
N ALA A 59 4.82 53.75 24.88
CA ALA A 59 5.61 53.07 25.91
C ALA A 59 5.66 51.55 25.69
N MET A 60 4.59 50.98 25.12
CA MET A 60 4.52 49.56 24.78
C MET A 60 4.99 49.24 23.35
N ALA A 61 5.10 50.23 22.45
CA ALA A 61 5.61 50.07 21.08
C ALA A 61 6.96 49.33 20.95
N PRO A 62 8.01 49.61 21.74
CA PRO A 62 9.26 48.84 21.67
C PRO A 62 9.11 47.41 22.21
N VAL A 63 8.16 47.16 23.12
CA VAL A 63 7.88 45.82 23.69
C VAL A 63 7.08 44.97 22.71
N THR A 64 6.08 45.53 22.03
CA THR A 64 5.32 44.83 20.99
C THR A 64 6.18 44.55 19.75
N ALA A 65 6.99 45.51 19.30
CA ALA A 65 7.90 45.32 18.17
C ALA A 65 8.95 44.21 18.40
N THR A 66 9.46 44.07 19.63
CA THR A 66 10.40 43.00 19.99
C THR A 66 9.70 41.63 20.10
N ILE A 67 8.46 41.59 20.58
CA ILE A 67 7.64 40.37 20.60
C ILE A 67 7.30 39.90 19.19
N ASP A 68 7.01 40.82 18.27
CA ASP A 68 6.66 40.51 16.87
C ASP A 68 7.88 40.02 16.08
N LEU A 69 9.05 40.66 16.22
CA LEU A 69 10.30 40.16 15.64
C LEU A 69 10.68 38.75 16.14
N ALA A 70 10.49 38.47 17.43
CA ALA A 70 10.76 37.15 18.00
C ALA A 70 9.73 36.09 17.59
N ARG A 71 8.52 36.50 17.18
CA ARG A 71 7.46 35.63 16.63
C ARG A 71 7.71 35.34 15.15
N ASP A 72 8.13 36.34 14.39
CA ASP A 72 8.48 36.23 12.97
C ASP A 72 9.72 35.37 12.75
N PHE A 73 10.76 35.53 13.58
CA PHE A 73 11.96 34.70 13.51
C PHE A 73 11.66 33.21 13.81
N ARG A 74 10.77 32.92 14.77
CA ARG A 74 10.29 31.56 15.05
C ARG A 74 9.45 30.99 13.90
N SER A 75 8.65 31.82 13.22
CA SER A 75 7.90 31.39 12.04
C SER A 75 8.84 31.04 10.88
N TYR A 76 9.90 31.84 10.69
CA TYR A 76 10.86 31.67 9.62
C TYR A 76 11.71 30.40 9.81
N GLN A 77 12.12 30.12 11.06
CA GLN A 77 12.80 28.86 11.40
C GLN A 77 11.90 27.63 11.17
N ARG A 78 10.62 27.68 11.61
CA ARG A 78 9.67 26.58 11.36
C ARG A 78 9.42 26.35 9.87
N ILE A 79 9.26 27.41 9.07
CA ILE A 79 9.06 27.29 7.62
C ILE A 79 10.30 26.69 6.95
N HIS A 80 11.50 27.08 7.38
CA HIS A 80 12.74 26.49 6.87
C HIS A 80 12.90 25.00 7.26
N GLU A 81 12.54 24.63 8.48
CA GLU A 81 12.53 23.24 8.94
C GLU A 81 11.51 22.40 8.17
N GLN A 82 10.28 22.91 7.99
CA GLN A 82 9.24 22.27 7.19
C GLN A 82 9.67 22.09 5.73
N ASN A 83 10.29 23.10 5.13
CA ASN A 83 10.77 23.00 3.74
C ASN A 83 11.89 21.95 3.61
N ARG A 84 12.76 21.84 4.62
CA ARG A 84 13.79 20.80 4.67
C ARG A 84 13.18 19.42 4.81
N GLU A 85 12.18 19.25 5.67
CA GLU A 85 11.50 17.98 5.87
C GLU A 85 10.73 17.54 4.63
N LEU A 86 9.93 18.44 4.05
CA LEU A 86 9.23 18.20 2.78
C LEU A 86 10.19 17.83 1.64
N ARG A 87 11.39 18.44 1.58
CA ARG A 87 12.42 18.07 0.59
C ARG A 87 12.97 16.67 0.83
N ARG A 88 13.17 16.27 2.10
CA ARG A 88 13.62 14.90 2.44
C ARG A 88 12.56 13.88 2.10
N GLU A 89 11.29 14.14 2.44
CA GLU A 89 10.16 13.29 2.07
C GLU A 89 10.05 13.15 0.56
N LEU A 90 10.16 14.24 -0.20
CA LEU A 90 10.17 14.19 -1.66
C LEU A 90 11.34 13.37 -2.22
N GLN A 91 12.53 13.48 -1.62
CA GLN A 91 13.68 12.67 -2.02
C GLN A 91 13.46 11.19 -1.72
N GLN A 92 12.91 10.85 -0.55
CA GLN A 92 12.54 9.47 -0.23
C GLN A 92 11.48 8.96 -1.20
N MET A 93 10.37 9.66 -1.39
CA MET A 93 9.31 9.25 -2.31
C MET A 93 9.82 9.02 -3.74
N ARG A 94 10.76 9.85 -4.21
CA ARG A 94 11.41 9.65 -5.51
C ARG A 94 12.25 8.36 -5.54
N ALA A 95 13.07 8.11 -4.52
CA ALA A 95 13.85 6.88 -4.42
C ALA A 95 12.97 5.63 -4.38
N TRP A 96 11.85 5.67 -3.65
CA TRP A 96 10.87 4.58 -3.61
C TRP A 96 10.20 4.36 -4.97
N LYS A 97 9.84 5.43 -5.67
CA LYS A 97 9.30 5.35 -7.03
C LYS A 97 10.31 4.74 -8.01
N GLU A 98 11.57 5.14 -7.94
CA GLU A 98 12.64 4.61 -8.78
C GLU A 98 12.83 3.11 -8.52
N ALA A 99 12.87 2.69 -7.25
CA ALA A 99 12.99 1.29 -6.87
C ALA A 99 11.80 0.45 -7.36
N ALA A 100 10.57 0.98 -7.26
CA ALA A 100 9.38 0.31 -7.76
C ALA A 100 9.42 0.12 -9.29
N LEU A 101 9.84 1.14 -10.04
CA LEU A 101 10.00 1.05 -11.50
C LEU A 101 11.09 0.05 -11.90
N GLN A 102 12.22 0.02 -11.19
CA GLN A 102 13.26 -0.98 -11.41
C GLN A 102 12.75 -2.40 -11.15
N LEU A 103 11.98 -2.59 -10.07
CA LEU A 103 11.39 -3.89 -9.74
C LEU A 103 10.38 -4.34 -10.82
N GLU A 104 9.58 -3.42 -11.33
CA GLU A 104 8.62 -3.68 -12.41
C GLU A 104 9.32 -4.06 -13.71
N GLN A 105 10.38 -3.33 -14.08
CA GLN A 105 11.20 -3.62 -15.25
C GLN A 105 11.92 -4.96 -15.14
N GLU A 106 12.47 -5.28 -13.97
CA GLU A 106 13.11 -6.58 -13.73
C GLU A 106 12.06 -7.69 -13.78
N ASN A 107 10.86 -7.47 -13.23
CA ASN A 107 9.78 -8.45 -13.31
C ASN A 107 9.31 -8.66 -14.76
N ALA A 108 9.18 -7.59 -15.56
CA ALA A 108 8.88 -7.67 -16.98
C ALA A 108 9.98 -8.42 -17.75
N ARG A 109 11.25 -8.12 -17.48
CA ARG A 109 12.40 -8.79 -18.08
C ARG A 109 12.48 -10.26 -17.68
N LEU A 110 12.22 -10.59 -16.41
CA LEU A 110 12.15 -11.97 -15.93
C LEU A 110 10.98 -12.72 -16.60
N ARG A 111 9.85 -12.06 -16.83
CA ARG A 111 8.74 -12.63 -17.62
C ARG A 111 9.13 -12.85 -19.07
N ASP A 112 9.84 -11.91 -19.70
CA ASP A 112 10.34 -12.04 -21.07
C ASP A 112 11.40 -13.13 -21.21
N LEU A 113 12.30 -13.26 -20.24
CA LEU A 113 13.29 -14.34 -20.17
C LEU A 113 12.65 -15.69 -19.83
N ASN A 114 11.51 -15.68 -19.12
CA ASN A 114 10.68 -16.83 -18.85
C ASN A 114 9.61 -17.10 -19.93
N ASN A 115 9.76 -16.54 -21.15
CA ASN A 115 9.08 -16.98 -22.38
C ASN A 115 9.53 -18.40 -22.82
N LEU A 116 9.78 -19.30 -21.87
CA LEU A 116 9.68 -20.74 -22.08
C LEU A 116 8.20 -21.07 -22.16
N ALA A 117 7.63 -20.89 -23.35
CA ALA A 117 6.42 -21.52 -23.84
C ALA A 117 5.41 -21.86 -22.72
N LEU A 118 4.80 -20.85 -22.10
CA LEU A 118 3.42 -21.03 -21.65
C LEU A 118 2.69 -21.43 -22.93
N ASP A 119 2.26 -22.69 -23.01
CA ASP A 119 1.49 -23.20 -24.12
C ASP A 119 0.44 -22.12 -24.48
N PRO A 120 0.40 -21.60 -25.72
CA PRO A 120 -0.53 -20.54 -26.11
C PRO A 120 -2.00 -20.85 -25.77
N GLN A 121 -2.30 -22.12 -25.46
CA GLN A 121 -3.60 -22.61 -25.02
C GLN A 121 -3.92 -22.34 -23.54
N LEU A 122 -2.95 -22.02 -22.68
CA LEU A 122 -3.13 -21.81 -21.24
C LEU A 122 -3.17 -20.32 -20.89
N THR A 123 -4.22 -19.65 -21.37
CA THR A 123 -4.57 -18.30 -20.88
C THR A 123 -5.12 -18.38 -19.44
N HIS A 124 -5.03 -17.31 -18.67
CA HIS A 124 -5.49 -17.30 -17.28
C HIS A 124 -6.15 -15.99 -16.89
N VAL A 125 -7.02 -16.05 -15.89
CA VAL A 125 -7.65 -14.90 -15.24
C VAL A 125 -7.18 -14.86 -13.80
N THR A 126 -6.69 -13.71 -13.34
CA THR A 126 -6.25 -13.54 -11.95
C THR A 126 -7.38 -12.94 -11.13
N GLY A 127 -7.76 -13.62 -10.05
CA GLY A 127 -8.70 -13.14 -9.05
C GLY A 127 -8.04 -12.91 -7.70
N VAL A 128 -8.58 -11.96 -6.94
CA VAL A 128 -8.25 -11.69 -5.54
C VAL A 128 -9.09 -12.60 -4.65
N VAL A 129 -8.46 -13.21 -3.64
CA VAL A 129 -9.16 -13.99 -2.63
C VAL A 129 -9.89 -13.05 -1.67
N LEU A 130 -11.22 -13.18 -1.63
CA LEU A 130 -12.09 -12.32 -0.81
C LEU A 130 -12.25 -12.85 0.62
N ALA A 131 -12.32 -14.17 0.75
CA ALA A 131 -12.51 -14.84 2.03
C ALA A 131 -12.04 -16.29 1.96
N ASP A 132 -11.49 -16.76 3.07
CA ASP A 132 -11.54 -18.19 3.37
C ASP A 132 -12.96 -18.52 3.82
N SER A 133 -13.71 -19.17 2.93
CA SER A 133 -15.11 -19.52 3.17
C SER A 133 -15.25 -20.94 3.73
N GLY A 134 -14.14 -21.53 4.16
CA GLY A 134 -14.08 -22.90 4.63
C GLY A 134 -14.58 -23.11 6.06
N SER A 135 -15.02 -24.34 6.31
CA SER A 135 -15.19 -24.96 7.63
C SER A 135 -14.04 -25.97 7.84
N PRO A 136 -13.72 -26.41 9.07
CA PRO A 136 -12.77 -27.51 9.27
C PRO A 136 -13.08 -28.78 8.46
N PHE A 137 -14.32 -28.94 8.01
CA PHE A 137 -14.77 -30.07 7.17
C PHE A 137 -14.90 -29.75 5.69
N ARG A 138 -14.79 -28.47 5.30
CA ARG A 138 -14.87 -28.00 3.90
C ARG A 138 -13.90 -26.86 3.68
N GLN A 139 -12.80 -27.06 2.98
CA GLN A 139 -11.77 -26.07 2.71
C GLN A 139 -11.96 -25.46 1.32
N SER A 140 -12.45 -24.21 1.28
CA SER A 140 -12.72 -23.50 0.04
C SER A 140 -12.55 -21.99 0.19
N VAL A 141 -12.05 -21.33 -0.84
CA VAL A 141 -11.89 -19.87 -0.88
C VAL A 141 -12.82 -19.25 -1.92
N LEU A 142 -13.21 -17.99 -1.70
CA LEU A 142 -13.96 -17.20 -2.67
C LEU A 142 -13.03 -16.22 -3.39
N ILE A 143 -13.16 -16.12 -4.70
CA ILE A 143 -12.41 -15.17 -5.54
C ILE A 143 -13.35 -14.20 -6.25
N ASN A 144 -12.88 -12.98 -6.49
CA ASN A 144 -13.65 -11.88 -7.10
C ASN A 144 -13.72 -11.93 -8.64
N VAL A 145 -13.70 -13.12 -9.22
CA VAL A 145 -13.89 -13.34 -10.65
C VAL A 145 -14.96 -14.40 -10.87
N GLY A 146 -15.81 -14.22 -11.88
CA GLY A 146 -17.02 -15.01 -12.09
C GLY A 146 -17.33 -15.29 -13.56
N ALA A 147 -18.60 -15.60 -13.83
CA ALA A 147 -19.10 -15.88 -15.18
C ALA A 147 -18.85 -14.70 -16.13
N HIS A 148 -18.94 -13.45 -15.64
CA HIS A 148 -18.63 -12.26 -16.43
C HIS A 148 -17.17 -12.22 -16.94
N ASP A 149 -16.24 -12.84 -16.22
CA ASP A 149 -14.82 -12.93 -16.60
C ASP A 149 -14.52 -14.18 -17.45
N GLY A 150 -15.56 -14.95 -17.77
CA GLY A 150 -15.51 -16.20 -18.52
C GLY A 150 -15.04 -17.41 -17.71
N ILE A 151 -15.16 -17.37 -16.38
CA ILE A 151 -14.80 -18.51 -15.52
C ILE A 151 -15.80 -19.65 -15.70
N VAL A 152 -15.28 -20.87 -15.80
CA VAL A 152 -16.07 -22.11 -15.93
C VAL A 152 -15.77 -23.05 -14.77
N ASP A 153 -16.77 -23.83 -14.37
CA ASP A 153 -16.61 -24.83 -13.31
C ASP A 153 -15.59 -25.91 -13.69
N GLY A 154 -14.85 -26.40 -12.68
CA GLY A 154 -13.81 -27.40 -12.86
C GLY A 154 -12.43 -26.87 -13.25
N TRP A 155 -12.30 -25.61 -13.68
CA TRP A 155 -11.00 -25.03 -14.06
C TRP A 155 -9.98 -25.02 -12.91
N ALA A 156 -8.72 -25.20 -13.27
CA ALA A 156 -7.61 -25.24 -12.33
C ALA A 156 -7.28 -23.85 -11.77
N THR A 157 -6.93 -23.79 -10.48
CA THR A 157 -6.50 -22.56 -9.81
C THR A 157 -5.10 -22.70 -9.20
N MET A 158 -4.28 -21.66 -9.32
CA MET A 158 -2.88 -21.64 -8.88
C MET A 158 -2.50 -20.34 -8.17
N ASP A 159 -1.55 -20.38 -7.23
CA ASP A 159 -1.00 -19.20 -6.54
C ASP A 159 0.28 -18.64 -7.19
N GLY A 160 0.84 -19.37 -8.16
CA GLY A 160 2.10 -19.04 -8.85
C GLY A 160 3.25 -20.01 -8.56
N LEU A 161 3.19 -20.73 -7.43
CA LEU A 161 4.14 -21.79 -7.08
C LEU A 161 3.61 -23.17 -7.45
N GLY A 162 2.31 -23.38 -7.29
CA GLY A 162 1.70 -24.67 -7.58
C GLY A 162 0.19 -24.61 -7.68
N LEU A 163 -0.38 -25.80 -7.82
CA LEU A 163 -1.81 -26.01 -7.86
C LEU A 163 -2.43 -25.84 -6.48
N VAL A 164 -3.46 -25.01 -6.41
CA VAL A 164 -4.21 -24.71 -5.19
C VAL A 164 -5.52 -25.51 -5.13
N GLY A 165 -6.12 -25.78 -6.27
CA GLY A 165 -7.45 -26.37 -6.31
C GLY A 165 -8.14 -26.21 -7.65
N ARG A 166 -9.47 -26.24 -7.61
CA ARG A 166 -10.32 -26.06 -8.79
C ARG A 166 -11.57 -25.25 -8.50
N ILE A 167 -12.14 -24.63 -9.53
CA ILE A 167 -13.46 -24.02 -9.46
C ILE A 167 -14.49 -25.12 -9.17
N SER A 168 -15.39 -24.85 -8.22
CA SER A 168 -16.46 -25.75 -7.75
C SER A 168 -17.85 -25.08 -7.76
N GLY A 169 -17.91 -23.85 -8.28
CA GLY A 169 -19.12 -23.05 -8.37
C GLY A 169 -18.80 -21.65 -8.85
N VAL A 170 -19.58 -21.18 -9.82
CA VAL A 170 -19.40 -19.88 -10.46
C VAL A 170 -20.68 -19.06 -10.26
N GLY A 171 -20.54 -17.87 -9.68
CA GLY A 171 -21.56 -16.83 -9.72
C GLY A 171 -21.22 -15.77 -10.75
N GLU A 172 -22.04 -14.72 -10.86
CA GLU A 172 -21.87 -13.68 -11.88
C GLU A 172 -20.50 -12.98 -11.78
N THR A 173 -20.09 -12.59 -10.58
CA THR A 173 -18.86 -11.81 -10.30
C THR A 173 -17.92 -12.47 -9.30
N VAL A 174 -18.29 -13.63 -8.76
CA VAL A 174 -17.50 -14.36 -7.77
C VAL A 174 -17.50 -15.84 -8.09
N SER A 175 -16.44 -16.54 -7.72
CA SER A 175 -16.34 -17.99 -7.86
C SER A 175 -15.82 -18.63 -6.58
N ARG A 176 -16.22 -19.88 -6.36
CA ARG A 176 -15.76 -20.73 -5.27
C ARG A 176 -14.69 -21.69 -5.75
N VAL A 177 -13.53 -21.64 -5.10
CA VAL A 177 -12.42 -22.56 -5.33
C VAL A 177 -12.41 -23.60 -4.21
N ILE A 178 -12.51 -24.88 -4.58
CA ILE A 178 -12.27 -25.97 -3.65
C ILE A 178 -10.79 -26.31 -3.61
N LEU A 179 -10.21 -26.37 -2.42
CA LEU A 179 -8.77 -26.56 -2.22
C LEU A 179 -8.37 -28.03 -2.42
N LEU A 180 -7.10 -28.31 -2.75
CA LEU A 180 -6.59 -29.69 -2.85
C LEU A 180 -6.66 -30.45 -1.51
N THR A 181 -6.63 -29.71 -0.41
CA THR A 181 -6.68 -30.26 0.94
C THR A 181 -8.09 -30.66 1.36
N ASP A 182 -9.14 -30.16 0.69
CA ASP A 182 -10.54 -30.45 1.02
C ASP A 182 -10.89 -31.94 0.88
N SER A 183 -11.62 -32.49 1.84
CA SER A 183 -12.05 -33.91 1.85
C SER A 183 -12.84 -34.41 0.62
N SER A 184 -13.42 -33.50 -0.16
CA SER A 184 -14.14 -33.81 -1.40
C SER A 184 -13.30 -33.56 -2.67
N SER A 185 -12.07 -33.08 -2.51
CA SER A 185 -11.13 -32.84 -3.61
C SER A 185 -10.40 -34.12 -4.01
N ARG A 186 -10.44 -34.41 -5.32
CA ARG A 186 -9.78 -35.55 -5.96
C ARG A 186 -9.17 -35.07 -7.27
N ILE A 187 -7.85 -35.08 -7.39
CA ILE A 187 -7.14 -34.61 -8.58
C ILE A 187 -6.21 -35.71 -9.11
N PRO A 188 -6.39 -36.16 -10.36
CA PRO A 188 -5.55 -37.19 -10.96
C PRO A 188 -4.17 -36.60 -11.30
N ALA A 189 -3.11 -37.30 -10.92
CA ALA A 189 -1.74 -36.83 -10.97
C ALA A 189 -0.79 -37.88 -11.58
N ILE A 190 0.35 -37.39 -12.06
CA ILE A 190 1.48 -38.21 -12.54
C ILE A 190 2.69 -37.91 -11.66
N ILE A 191 3.35 -38.96 -11.22
CA ILE A 191 4.59 -38.91 -10.44
C ILE A 191 5.76 -38.93 -11.42
N GLN A 192 6.68 -37.97 -11.30
CA GLN A 192 7.88 -37.85 -12.12
C GLN A 192 9.13 -38.12 -11.27
N PRO A 193 10.10 -38.90 -11.78
CA PRO A 193 10.26 -39.32 -13.18
C PRO A 193 9.60 -40.67 -13.55
N SER A 194 9.03 -41.41 -12.60
CA SER A 194 8.55 -42.78 -12.81
C SER A 194 7.35 -42.92 -13.76
N GLY A 195 6.64 -41.83 -14.04
CA GLY A 195 5.47 -41.79 -14.91
C GLY A 195 4.23 -42.46 -14.31
N GLN A 196 4.28 -42.83 -13.02
CA GLN A 196 3.19 -43.53 -12.35
C GLN A 196 1.98 -42.61 -12.19
N ARG A 197 0.79 -43.14 -12.48
CA ARG A 197 -0.47 -42.45 -12.20
C ARG A 197 -0.81 -42.60 -10.73
N ALA A 198 -1.42 -41.55 -10.18
CA ALA A 198 -1.87 -41.48 -8.80
C ALA A 198 -3.07 -40.53 -8.68
N MET A 199 -3.71 -40.53 -7.52
CA MET A 199 -4.79 -39.62 -7.18
C MET A 199 -4.40 -38.83 -5.92
N VAL A 200 -4.46 -37.51 -6.00
CA VAL A 200 -4.34 -36.65 -4.81
C VAL A 200 -5.73 -36.54 -4.21
N VAL A 201 -5.88 -37.02 -2.98
CA VAL A 201 -7.15 -37.03 -2.24
C VAL A 201 -7.01 -36.15 -1.02
N GLY A 202 -7.78 -35.07 -0.97
CA GLY A 202 -7.83 -34.23 0.21
C GLY A 202 -8.51 -34.94 1.38
N ASP A 203 -8.07 -34.63 2.60
CA ASP A 203 -8.58 -35.18 3.85
C ASP A 203 -8.64 -34.12 4.97
N ASN A 204 -8.70 -32.85 4.58
CA ASN A 204 -8.61 -31.63 5.40
C ASN A 204 -7.28 -31.48 6.17
N SER A 205 -6.26 -32.27 5.86
CA SER A 205 -4.90 -32.07 6.36
C SER A 205 -4.08 -31.17 5.43
N ALA A 206 -2.98 -30.60 5.95
CA ALA A 206 -2.07 -29.75 5.18
C ALA A 206 -1.29 -30.52 4.09
N ALA A 207 -1.20 -31.84 4.20
CA ALA A 207 -0.51 -32.70 3.26
C ALA A 207 -1.49 -33.77 2.78
N PRO A 208 -2.19 -33.60 1.65
CA PRO A 208 -3.20 -34.55 1.17
C PRO A 208 -2.65 -35.96 0.99
N LEU A 209 -3.54 -36.95 0.99
CA LEU A 209 -3.16 -38.35 0.74
C LEU A 209 -2.84 -38.55 -0.75
N LEU A 210 -1.82 -39.35 -1.02
CA LEU A 210 -1.54 -39.85 -2.37
C LEU A 210 -2.02 -41.30 -2.47
N ASP A 211 -3.10 -41.51 -3.19
CA ASP A 211 -3.79 -42.81 -3.31
C ASP A 211 -3.75 -43.31 -4.76
N PHE A 212 -4.18 -44.55 -4.99
CA PHE A 212 -4.27 -45.19 -6.32
C PHE A 212 -2.95 -45.17 -7.12
N VAL A 213 -1.81 -45.32 -6.43
CA VAL A 213 -0.50 -45.47 -7.10
C VAL A 213 -0.41 -46.88 -7.70
N GLU A 214 -0.29 -46.96 -9.02
CA GLU A 214 -0.26 -48.25 -9.76
C GLU A 214 0.90 -49.15 -9.29
N ASN A 215 2.12 -48.60 -9.22
CA ASN A 215 3.29 -49.29 -8.70
C ASN A 215 4.01 -48.44 -7.65
N ALA A 216 3.70 -48.68 -6.37
CA ALA A 216 4.29 -47.95 -5.25
C ALA A 216 5.80 -48.17 -5.09
N GLU A 217 6.36 -49.31 -5.55
CA GLU A 217 7.80 -49.58 -5.46
C GLU A 217 8.63 -48.68 -6.40
N ALA A 218 7.99 -48.13 -7.43
CA ALA A 218 8.62 -47.22 -8.38
C ALA A 218 8.61 -45.74 -7.92
N VAL A 219 8.04 -45.45 -6.75
CA VAL A 219 7.86 -44.10 -6.21
C VAL A 219 8.78 -43.89 -5.02
N ARG A 220 9.40 -42.71 -4.94
CA ARG A 220 10.28 -42.33 -3.84
C ARG A 220 9.80 -41.02 -3.19
N PRO A 221 9.96 -40.87 -1.86
CA PRO A 221 9.79 -39.57 -1.23
C PRO A 221 10.70 -38.51 -1.88
N GLY A 222 10.13 -37.35 -2.20
CA GLY A 222 10.78 -36.27 -2.94
C GLY A 222 10.47 -36.23 -4.43
N ASP A 223 9.88 -37.29 -5.00
CA ASP A 223 9.46 -37.31 -6.40
C ASP A 223 8.45 -36.20 -6.70
N ARG A 224 8.52 -35.64 -7.90
CA ARG A 224 7.68 -34.50 -8.29
C ARG A 224 6.31 -34.99 -8.70
N LEU A 225 5.26 -34.29 -8.27
CA LEU A 225 3.88 -34.60 -8.60
C LEU A 225 3.28 -33.50 -9.46
N VAL A 226 2.71 -33.88 -10.61
CA VAL A 226 2.07 -32.96 -11.57
C VAL A 226 0.67 -33.44 -11.94
N SER A 227 -0.22 -32.55 -12.42
CA SER A 227 -1.54 -32.96 -12.91
C SER A 227 -1.43 -33.87 -14.13
N SER A 228 -2.27 -34.90 -14.20
CA SER A 228 -2.29 -35.85 -15.32
C SER A 228 -3.02 -35.31 -16.57
N GLY A 229 -3.99 -34.43 -16.36
CA GLY A 229 -4.96 -34.00 -17.37
C GLY A 229 -6.09 -35.01 -17.65
N ASP A 230 -6.15 -36.11 -16.90
CA ASP A 230 -7.18 -37.12 -17.08
C ASP A 230 -8.59 -36.55 -16.82
N GLY A 231 -9.55 -37.02 -17.63
CA GLY A 231 -10.94 -36.57 -17.56
C GLY A 231 -11.23 -35.27 -18.33
N GLY A 232 -10.22 -34.63 -18.94
CA GLY A 232 -10.41 -33.49 -19.86
C GLY A 232 -10.90 -32.19 -19.20
N VAL A 233 -10.99 -32.15 -17.87
CA VAL A 233 -11.41 -30.96 -17.10
C VAL A 233 -10.19 -30.13 -16.65
N PHE A 234 -9.01 -30.76 -16.58
CA PHE A 234 -7.81 -30.18 -16.04
C PHE A 234 -6.69 -30.20 -17.07
N PRO A 235 -5.89 -29.13 -17.20
CA PRO A 235 -4.73 -29.20 -18.07
C PRO A 235 -3.65 -30.08 -17.43
N PRO A 236 -2.93 -30.89 -18.23
CA PRO A 236 -1.83 -31.73 -17.75
C PRO A 236 -0.59 -30.89 -17.40
N GLY A 237 0.26 -31.42 -16.52
CA GLY A 237 1.59 -30.88 -16.24
C GLY A 237 1.67 -29.77 -15.20
N LEU A 238 0.56 -29.41 -14.53
CA LEU A 238 0.57 -28.41 -13.46
C LEU A 238 1.26 -28.97 -12.22
N LEU A 239 2.20 -28.23 -11.64
CA LEU A 239 2.91 -28.65 -10.43
C LEU A 239 1.95 -28.71 -9.24
N ILE A 240 1.83 -29.88 -8.61
CA ILE A 240 1.07 -30.06 -7.38
C ILE A 240 2.00 -29.97 -6.16
N GLY A 241 3.13 -30.67 -6.21
CA GLY A 241 4.01 -30.78 -5.05
C GLY A 241 5.04 -31.89 -5.20
N GLN A 242 5.41 -32.46 -4.06
CA GLN A 242 6.34 -33.59 -3.98
C GLN A 242 5.75 -34.71 -3.12
N VAL A 243 6.10 -35.95 -3.44
CA VAL A 243 5.76 -37.10 -2.64
C VAL A 243 6.45 -37.00 -1.27
N ALA A 244 5.70 -37.27 -0.22
CA ALA A 244 6.18 -37.41 1.15
C ALA A 244 5.63 -38.71 1.74
N GLU A 245 6.23 -39.16 2.82
CA GLU A 245 5.78 -40.34 3.55
C GLU A 245 5.48 -39.93 4.99
N ASP A 246 4.35 -40.39 5.53
CA ASP A 246 4.01 -40.15 6.93
C ASP A 246 4.67 -41.19 7.86
N PRO A 247 4.69 -40.98 9.19
CA PRO A 247 5.25 -41.94 10.14
C PRO A 247 4.60 -43.33 10.12
N GLN A 248 3.43 -43.47 9.49
CA GLN A 248 2.69 -44.71 9.34
C GLN A 248 2.98 -45.40 7.99
N GLY A 249 3.88 -44.86 7.17
CA GLY A 249 4.28 -45.39 5.87
C GLY A 249 3.31 -45.09 4.73
N ARG A 250 2.37 -44.14 4.91
CA ARG A 250 1.43 -43.75 3.85
C ARG A 250 2.03 -42.63 3.02
N LEU A 251 1.83 -42.72 1.70
CA LEU A 251 2.24 -41.67 0.78
C LEU A 251 1.31 -40.47 0.90
N ARG A 252 1.91 -39.30 1.04
CA ARG A 252 1.25 -37.99 1.14
C ARG A 252 1.89 -37.02 0.16
N VAL A 253 1.27 -35.85 0.02
CA VAL A 253 1.77 -34.81 -0.86
C VAL A 253 2.18 -33.59 -0.05
N ARG A 254 3.45 -33.21 -0.16
CA ARG A 254 3.90 -31.88 0.25
C ARG A 254 3.54 -30.92 -0.88
N LEU A 255 2.50 -30.12 -0.67
CA LEU A 255 2.01 -29.18 -1.66
C LEU A 255 3.06 -28.10 -1.96
N ALA A 256 3.18 -27.72 -3.23
CA ALA A 256 4.06 -26.64 -3.68
C ALA A 256 3.43 -25.25 -3.47
N ALA A 257 2.10 -25.16 -3.52
CA ALA A 257 1.37 -23.93 -3.28
C ALA A 257 1.40 -23.54 -1.79
N ASP A 258 1.41 -22.24 -1.52
CA ASP A 258 1.41 -21.65 -0.18
C ASP A 258 -0.01 -21.33 0.28
N TYR A 259 -0.63 -22.31 0.94
CA TYR A 259 -1.97 -22.17 1.51
C TYR A 259 -2.05 -21.20 2.69
N SER A 260 -0.92 -20.80 3.28
CA SER A 260 -0.91 -19.87 4.40
C SER A 260 -1.15 -18.42 3.98
N ARG A 261 -0.93 -18.11 2.69
CA ARG A 261 -0.98 -16.74 2.17
C ARG A 261 -1.59 -16.66 0.76
N LEU A 262 -2.82 -17.14 0.63
CA LEU A 262 -3.59 -17.03 -0.61
C LEU A 262 -4.20 -15.63 -0.75
N GLU A 263 -3.46 -14.68 -1.31
CA GLU A 263 -3.96 -13.34 -1.64
C GLU A 263 -4.55 -13.28 -3.06
N PHE A 264 -3.90 -13.95 -4.02
CA PHE A 264 -4.28 -13.95 -5.43
C PHE A 264 -4.27 -15.38 -5.98
N LEU A 265 -5.23 -15.69 -6.85
CA LEU A 265 -5.29 -16.96 -7.58
C LEU A 265 -5.42 -16.72 -9.08
N ARG A 266 -4.66 -17.49 -9.85
CA ARG A 266 -4.74 -17.57 -11.30
C ARG A 266 -5.63 -18.75 -11.66
N VAL A 267 -6.76 -18.46 -12.31
CA VAL A 267 -7.64 -19.47 -12.87
C VAL A 267 -7.21 -19.75 -14.30
N LEU A 268 -6.80 -20.98 -14.58
CA LEU A 268 -6.35 -21.38 -15.91
C LEU A 268 -7.56 -21.70 -16.79
N ARG A 269 -7.63 -21.04 -17.93
CA ARG A 269 -8.64 -21.34 -18.95
C ARG A 269 -8.28 -22.66 -19.61
N HIS A 270 -9.21 -23.60 -19.59
CA HIS A 270 -9.07 -24.88 -20.27
C HIS A 270 -10.37 -25.22 -20.97
N HIS A 271 -10.34 -25.23 -22.31
CA HIS A 271 -11.52 -25.51 -23.13
C HIS A 271 -11.78 -27.01 -23.33
N GLY A 272 -11.12 -27.85 -22.52
CA GLY A 272 -11.12 -29.30 -22.67
C GLY A 272 -10.17 -29.77 -23.78
N THR A 273 -9.74 -31.02 -23.68
CA THR A 273 -9.13 -31.71 -24.82
C THR A 273 -10.29 -32.13 -25.74
N PRO A 274 -10.31 -31.74 -27.03
CA PRO A 274 -11.37 -32.18 -27.94
C PRO A 274 -11.46 -33.70 -27.94
N ALA A 275 -12.66 -34.22 -27.69
CA ALA A 275 -12.92 -35.65 -27.75
C ALA A 275 -12.70 -36.12 -29.18
N VAL A 276 -11.86 -37.14 -29.37
CA VAL A 276 -11.69 -37.77 -30.68
C VAL A 276 -12.92 -38.64 -30.93
N GLU A 277 -13.92 -38.08 -31.61
CA GLU A 277 -15.20 -38.74 -31.88
C GLU A 277 -15.09 -39.86 -32.94
N GLY A 278 -13.95 -39.96 -33.64
CA GLY A 278 -13.69 -41.06 -34.54
C GLY A 278 -12.26 -41.10 -35.09
N PRO A 279 -11.83 -42.25 -35.65
CA PRO A 279 -10.45 -42.45 -36.13
C PRO A 279 -9.99 -41.49 -37.24
N GLY A 280 -10.92 -40.78 -37.91
CA GLY A 280 -10.63 -39.88 -39.03
C GLY A 280 -10.52 -38.39 -38.69
N ALA A 281 -10.85 -37.97 -37.46
CA ALA A 281 -10.95 -36.55 -37.11
C ALA A 281 -9.59 -35.81 -37.01
N LEU A 282 -8.48 -36.54 -37.11
CA LEU A 282 -7.12 -36.00 -37.03
C LEU A 282 -6.45 -35.78 -38.40
N ILE A 283 -7.12 -36.17 -39.49
CA ILE A 283 -6.59 -36.05 -40.85
C ILE A 283 -7.62 -35.28 -41.67
N LEU A 284 -7.56 -33.95 -41.65
CA LEU A 284 -7.88 -33.04 -42.75
C LEU A 284 -7.84 -31.59 -42.23
N PRO A 285 -7.03 -30.70 -42.80
CA PRO A 285 -7.30 -29.27 -42.72
C PRO A 285 -8.70 -29.03 -43.30
N GLN A 286 -9.57 -28.34 -42.56
CA GLN A 286 -10.97 -28.07 -42.93
C GLN A 286 -11.10 -27.35 -44.29
N ASP A 287 -10.04 -26.69 -44.74
CA ASP A 287 -10.01 -25.81 -45.90
C ASP A 287 -10.13 -26.54 -47.26
N LEU A 288 -10.06 -27.87 -47.31
CA LEU A 288 -10.12 -28.65 -48.56
C LEU A 288 -11.47 -29.34 -48.81
N ALA A 289 -12.36 -29.40 -47.82
CA ALA A 289 -13.63 -30.12 -47.96
C ALA A 289 -14.72 -29.32 -48.71
N GLU A 290 -14.60 -27.99 -48.79
CA GLU A 290 -15.58 -27.13 -49.47
C GLU A 290 -15.36 -27.02 -51.00
N ALA A 291 -14.29 -27.59 -51.55
CA ALA A 291 -13.94 -27.43 -52.96
C ALA A 291 -14.52 -28.51 -53.90
N GLU A 292 -15.21 -29.54 -53.38
CA GLU A 292 -15.64 -30.71 -54.16
C GLU A 292 -17.17 -30.95 -54.15
N GLU A 293 -17.99 -29.91 -54.22
CA GLU A 293 -19.36 -30.08 -54.75
C GLU A 293 -19.39 -29.71 -56.24
N PRO A 294 -19.45 -30.69 -57.17
CA PRO A 294 -19.82 -30.40 -58.55
C PRO A 294 -21.33 -30.16 -58.58
N GLY A 295 -21.72 -28.93 -58.93
CA GLY A 295 -23.10 -28.58 -59.25
C GLY A 295 -23.63 -29.44 -60.39
N ASP A 296 -24.65 -30.24 -60.09
CA ASP A 296 -25.42 -31.00 -61.07
C ASP A 296 -26.39 -30.05 -61.79
N GLY A 297 -26.23 -29.95 -63.12
CA GLY A 297 -27.02 -29.14 -64.04
C GLY A 297 -26.99 -29.71 -65.44
#